data_AF-A0A935CF94-F1
#
_entry.id   AF-A0A935CF94-F1
#
_cell.length_a   1.000
_cell.length_b   1.000
_cell.length_c   1.000
_cell.angle_alpha   90.00
_cell.angle_beta   90.00
_cell.angle_gamma   90.00
#
_symmetry.space_group_name_H-M   'P 1'
#
loop_
_entity.id
_entity.type
_entity.pdbx_description
1 polymer ?
#
loop_
_entity_poly.entity_id
_entity_poly.type
_entity_poly.pdbx_seq_one_letter_code
_entity_poly.pdbx_strand_id
1 'polypeptide(L)' 'MADTIKITMNLLGLPFDIVRAQYARAVQLGLIERSMLGSRDFSRTLEALEQLSLGPWARHV' A
#
# COMPACT_ATOMS: atom_id res chain seq x y z
N MET A 1 -7.15 14.89 20.48
CA MET A 1 -6.90 15.55 19.17
C MET A 1 -5.89 14.79 18.31
N ALA A 2 -4.87 14.13 18.91
CA ALA A 2 -3.95 13.26 18.19
C ALA A 2 -4.61 12.00 17.57
N ASP A 3 -5.64 11.45 18.23
CA ASP A 3 -6.32 10.22 17.76
C ASP A 3 -7.11 10.45 16.47
N THR A 4 -7.74 11.61 16.32
CA THR A 4 -8.50 12.00 15.12
C THR A 4 -7.60 12.10 13.89
N ILE A 5 -6.38 12.61 14.07
CA ILE A 5 -5.37 12.71 13.01
C ILE A 5 -4.94 11.31 12.57
N LYS A 6 -4.65 10.41 13.54
CA LYS A 6 -4.32 9.01 13.22
C LYS A 6 -5.42 8.28 12.46
N ILE A 7 -6.68 8.43 12.88
CA ILE A 7 -7.83 7.81 12.18
C ILE A 7 -7.93 8.33 10.75
N THR A 8 -7.73 9.62 10.55
CA THR A 8 -7.78 10.25 9.23
C THR A 8 -6.66 9.75 8.32
N MET A 9 -5.41 9.67 8.82
CA MET A 9 -4.31 9.09 8.05
C MET A 9 -4.54 7.61 7.72
N ASN A 10 -5.03 6.83 8.68
CA ASN A 10 -5.33 5.41 8.46
C ASN A 10 -6.42 5.23 7.39
N LEU A 11 -7.42 6.12 7.35
CA LEU A 11 -8.45 6.11 6.31
C LEU A 11 -7.90 6.47 4.93
N LEU A 12 -6.92 7.39 4.87
CA LEU A 12 -6.25 7.78 3.63
C LEU A 12 -5.32 6.67 3.09
N GLY A 13 -4.72 5.88 3.97
CA GLY A 13 -3.88 4.72 3.63
C GLY A 13 -4.63 3.46 3.21
N LEU A 14 -5.86 3.30 3.70
CA LEU A 14 -6.73 2.15 3.47
C LEU A 14 -6.81 1.67 2.01
N PRO A 15 -6.95 2.53 0.97
CA PRO A 15 -6.92 2.06 -0.41
C PRO A 15 -5.59 1.39 -0.80
N PHE A 16 -4.44 1.90 -0.36
CA PHE A 16 -3.13 1.33 -0.65
C PHE A 16 -2.93 -0.01 0.06
N ASP A 17 -3.42 -0.13 1.29
CA ASP A 17 -3.43 -1.39 2.04
C ASP A 17 -4.29 -2.46 1.38
N ILE A 18 -5.47 -2.08 0.85
CA ILE A 18 -6.31 -3.00 0.08
C ILE A 18 -5.54 -3.51 -1.14
N VAL A 19 -4.91 -2.61 -1.91
CA VAL A 19 -4.15 -3.00 -3.11
C VAL A 19 -3.00 -3.96 -2.76
N ARG A 20 -2.27 -3.68 -1.66
CA ARG A 20 -1.22 -4.54 -1.13
C ARG A 20 -1.76 -5.94 -0.75
N ALA A 21 -2.91 -6.00 -0.08
CA ALA A 21 -3.56 -7.25 0.30
C ALA A 21 -4.08 -8.04 -0.92
N GLN A 22 -4.63 -7.37 -1.92
CA GLN A 22 -5.11 -8.02 -3.16
C GLN A 22 -3.95 -8.61 -3.95
N TYR A 23 -2.82 -7.90 -4.08
CA TYR A 23 -1.63 -8.44 -4.73
C TYR A 23 -1.10 -9.68 -4.01
N ALA A 24 -0.99 -9.63 -2.68
CA ALA A 24 -0.56 -10.78 -1.89
C ALA A 24 -1.50 -11.98 -2.06
N ARG A 25 -2.81 -11.74 -2.06
CA ARG A 25 -3.81 -12.79 -2.32
C ARG A 25 -3.70 -13.35 -3.74
N ALA A 26 -3.50 -12.51 -4.75
CA ALA A 26 -3.32 -12.95 -6.12
C ALA A 26 -2.07 -13.83 -6.29
N VAL A 27 -0.96 -13.49 -5.62
CA VAL A 27 0.25 -14.33 -5.57
C VAL A 27 0.00 -15.64 -4.82
N GLN A 28 -0.77 -15.62 -3.73
CA GLN A 28 -1.11 -16.83 -2.97
C GLN A 28 -2.00 -17.79 -3.76
N LEU A 29 -2.95 -17.25 -4.53
CA LEU A 29 -3.85 -18.01 -5.39
C LEU A 29 -3.18 -18.46 -6.70
N GLY A 30 -1.93 -18.05 -6.95
CA GLY A 30 -1.20 -18.37 -8.18
C GLY A 30 -1.69 -17.61 -9.42
N LEU A 31 -2.51 -16.56 -9.23
CA LEU A 31 -2.98 -15.68 -10.30
C LEU A 31 -1.87 -14.74 -10.80
N ILE A 32 -0.90 -14.46 -9.94
CA ILE A 32 0.32 -13.72 -10.26
C ILE A 32 1.51 -14.62 -9.93
N GLU A 33 2.53 -14.60 -10.77
CA GLU A 33 3.77 -15.33 -10.55
C GLU A 33 4.42 -14.91 -9.23
N ARG A 34 4.78 -15.90 -8.40
CA ARG A 34 5.49 -15.67 -7.13
C ARG A 34 6.96 -15.35 -7.40
N SER A 35 7.22 -14.13 -7.89
CA SER A 35 8.56 -13.61 -8.13
C SER A 35 8.97 -12.63 -7.02
N MET A 36 10.17 -12.83 -6.47
CA MET A 36 10.77 -11.90 -5.50
C MET A 36 11.03 -10.52 -6.14
N LEU A 37 11.45 -10.49 -7.41
CA LEU A 37 11.68 -9.26 -8.15
C LEU A 37 10.35 -8.57 -8.48
N GLY A 38 9.37 -9.32 -8.99
CA GLY A 38 8.05 -8.77 -9.31
C GLY A 38 7.34 -8.19 -8.07
N SER A 39 7.43 -8.87 -6.94
CA SER A 39 6.88 -8.37 -5.67
C SER A 39 7.60 -7.10 -5.20
N ARG A 40 8.93 -7.03 -5.37
CA ARG A 40 9.70 -5.81 -5.04
C ARG A 40 9.30 -4.64 -5.93
N ASP A 41 9.19 -4.86 -7.23
CA ASP A 41 8.90 -3.80 -8.20
C ASP A 41 7.46 -3.31 -8.05
N PHE A 42 6.52 -4.22 -7.77
CA PHE A 42 5.15 -3.85 -7.40
C PHE A 42 5.13 -2.98 -6.14
N SER A 43 5.78 -3.43 -5.05
CA SER A 43 5.80 -2.66 -3.79
C SER A 43 6.41 -1.28 -3.98
N ARG A 44 7.52 -1.16 -4.72
CA ARG A 44 8.15 0.15 -5.02
C ARG A 44 7.23 1.08 -5.82
N THR A 45 6.52 0.52 -6.79
CA THR A 45 5.57 1.29 -7.61
C THR A 45 4.39 1.76 -6.76
N LEU A 46 3.86 0.88 -5.90
CA LEU A 46 2.77 1.21 -5.00
C LEU A 46 3.19 2.27 -3.97
N GLU A 47 4.38 2.16 -3.39
CA GLU A 47 4.95 3.17 -2.48
C GLU A 47 5.14 4.52 -3.17
N ALA A 48 5.61 4.55 -4.42
CA ALA A 48 5.72 5.79 -5.17
C ALA A 48 4.34 6.43 -5.42
N LEU A 49 3.31 5.64 -5.73
CA LEU A 49 1.94 6.13 -5.88
C LEU A 49 1.35 6.63 -4.57
N GLU A 50 1.60 5.93 -3.47
CA GLU A 50 1.19 6.32 -2.12
C GLU A 50 1.84 7.66 -1.72
N GLN A 51 3.14 7.83 -2.00
CA GLN A 51 3.84 9.08 -1.79
C GLN A 51 3.37 10.20 -2.72
N LEU A 52 3.05 9.92 -3.98
CA LEU A 52 2.53 10.93 -4.92
C LEU A 52 1.13 11.42 -4.54
N SER A 53 0.29 10.51 -4.03
CA SER A 53 -1.11 10.81 -3.68
C SER A 53 -1.26 11.44 -2.29
N LEU A 54 -0.52 10.95 -1.29
CA LEU A 54 -0.60 11.42 0.10
C LEU A 54 0.52 12.39 0.48
N GLY A 55 1.57 12.50 -0.35
CA GLY A 55 2.67 13.43 -0.13
C GLY A 55 3.39 13.17 1.22
N PRO A 56 3.70 14.22 2.00
CA PRO A 56 4.32 14.07 3.32
C PRO A 56 3.50 13.25 4.32
N TRP A 57 2.18 13.12 4.11
CA TRP A 57 1.31 12.35 5.01
C TRP A 57 1.46 10.85 4.85
N ALA A 58 2.04 10.36 3.75
CA ALA A 58 2.36 8.95 3.56
C ALA A 58 3.29 8.38 4.65
N ARG A 59 4.09 9.23 5.33
CA ARG A 59 5.00 8.80 6.41
C ARG A 59 4.29 8.49 7.73
N HIS A 60 3.02 8.85 7.83
CA HIS A 60 2.24 8.75 9.06
C HIS A 60 1.05 7.80 8.94
N VAL A 61 0.93 7.16 7.78
CA VAL A 61 0.05 6.01 7.57
C VAL A 61 0.77 4.77 8.07
#